data_AF-A0A9D9D976-F1
#
_entry.id   AF-A0A9D9D976-F1
#
_cell.length_a   1.000
_cell.length_b   1.000
_cell.length_c   1.000
_cell.angle_alpha   90.00
_cell.angle_beta   90.00
_cell.angle_gamma   90.00
#
_symmetry.space_group_name_H-M   'P 1'
#
loop_
_entity.id
_entity.type
_entity.pdbx_description
1 polymer ?
#
loop_
_entity_poly.entity_id
_entity_poly.type
_entity_poly.pdbx_seq_one_letter_code
_entity_poly.pdbx_strand_id
1 'polypeptide(L)'
;MIIREKYLKQIRPFYDSDLVKIITGIRRCGKSIILKTIYDEINRISSNTIYLDFEDATDLKKVDSADLLLNYVEQNKKDGKC
;
A
#
# COMPACT_ATOMS: atom_id res chain seq x y z
N MET A 1 -18.12 -1.36 -2.29
CA MET A 1 -17.14 -0.27 -2.57
C MET A 1 -17.12 -0.04 -4.08
N ILE A 2 -17.21 1.21 -4.55
CA ILE A 2 -17.21 1.50 -5.99
C ILE A 2 -15.77 1.55 -6.49
N ILE A 3 -15.46 0.72 -7.49
CA ILE A 3 -14.13 0.64 -8.11
C ILE A 3 -13.91 1.90 -8.98
N ARG A 4 -12.78 2.58 -8.76
CA ARG A 4 -12.42 3.83 -9.42
C ARG A 4 -11.60 3.59 -10.68
N GLU A 5 -12.20 2.85 -11.62
CA GLU A 5 -11.52 2.27 -12.78
C GLU A 5 -10.76 3.30 -13.65
N LYS A 6 -11.30 4.51 -13.84
CA LYS A 6 -10.62 5.59 -14.57
C LYS A 6 -9.24 5.91 -14.00
N TYR A 7 -9.10 5.90 -12.67
CA TYR A 7 -7.83 6.20 -12.00
C TYR A 7 -6.94 4.96 -11.98
N LEU A 8 -7.50 3.78 -11.68
CA LEU A 8 -6.74 2.52 -11.62
C LEU A 8 -6.10 2.16 -12.96
N LYS A 9 -6.79 2.37 -14.08
CA LYS A 9 -6.24 2.13 -15.43
C LYS A 9 -4.95 2.92 -15.71
N GLN A 10 -4.79 4.10 -15.09
CA GLN A 10 -3.58 4.90 -15.25
C GLN A 10 -2.44 4.41 -14.35
N ILE A 11 -2.73 3.69 -13.26
CA ILE A 11 -1.74 3.25 -12.27
C ILE A 11 -1.26 1.83 -12.54
N ARG A 12 -2.14 0.92 -12.99
CA ARG A 12 -1.83 -0.50 -13.27
C ARG A 12 -0.57 -0.73 -14.12
N PRO A 13 -0.29 0.04 -15.19
CA PRO A 13 0.95 -0.12 -15.98
C PRO A 13 2.24 0.05 -15.17
N PHE A 14 2.16 0.66 -14.00
CA PHE A 14 3.30 0.94 -13.14
C PHE A 14 3.42 0.00 -11.94
N TYR A 15 2.57 -1.04 -11.82
CA TYR A 15 2.65 -1.99 -10.68
C TYR A 15 4.02 -2.66 -10.60
N ASP A 16 4.58 -3.08 -11.74
CA ASP A 16 5.86 -3.78 -11.81
C ASP A 16 7.07 -2.83 -11.98
N SER A 17 6.86 -1.52 -11.90
CA SER A 17 7.94 -0.54 -11.99
C SER A 17 8.69 -0.41 -10.66
N ASP A 18 10.01 -0.30 -10.69
CA ASP A 18 10.83 -0.09 -9.46
C ASP A 18 10.74 1.35 -8.88
N LEU A 19 9.96 2.25 -9.51
CA LEU A 19 9.80 3.62 -9.04
C LEU A 19 8.82 3.71 -7.86
N VAL A 20 9.07 4.63 -6.93
CA VAL A 20 8.12 4.98 -5.87
C VAL A 20 6.98 5.80 -6.45
N LYS A 21 5.73 5.41 -6.16
CA LYS A 21 4.53 6.13 -6.61
C LYS A 21 3.90 6.86 -5.45
N ILE A 22 3.58 8.14 -5.64
CA ILE A 22 3.00 9.01 -4.62
C ILE A 22 1.63 9.48 -5.11
N ILE A 23 0.57 9.19 -4.34
CA ILE A 23 -0.79 9.68 -4.61
C ILE A 23 -1.07 10.88 -3.71
N THR A 24 -1.19 12.08 -4.30
CA THR A 24 -1.42 13.34 -3.58
C THR A 24 -2.85 13.85 -3.75
N GLY A 25 -3.24 14.86 -2.97
CA GLY A 25 -4.55 15.51 -3.04
C GLY A 25 -5.14 15.84 -1.68
N ILE A 26 -6.23 16.60 -1.67
CA ILE A 26 -6.89 17.08 -0.44
C ILE A 26 -7.49 15.96 0.43
N ARG A 27 -7.71 16.21 1.72
CA ARG A 27 -8.39 15.25 2.62
C ARG A 27 -9.79 14.92 2.09
N ARG A 28 -10.22 13.66 2.24
CA ARG A 28 -11.51 13.11 1.75
C ARG A 28 -11.69 12.99 0.23
N CYS A 29 -10.66 13.19 -0.61
CA CYS A 29 -10.78 12.94 -2.06
C CYS A 29 -10.72 11.45 -2.48
N GLY A 30 -10.57 10.52 -1.52
CA GLY A 30 -10.59 9.08 -1.80
C GLY A 30 -9.23 8.43 -2.09
N LYS A 31 -8.11 9.07 -1.72
CA LYS A 31 -6.76 8.49 -1.90
C LYS A 31 -6.61 7.12 -1.21
N SER A 32 -7.03 7.01 0.04
CA SER A 32 -6.95 5.74 0.81
C SER A 32 -7.79 4.63 0.16
N ILE A 33 -8.92 4.97 -0.47
CA ILE A 33 -9.76 4.03 -1.22
C ILE A 33 -9.03 3.52 -2.47
N ILE A 34 -8.34 4.40 -3.20
CA ILE A 34 -7.52 4.01 -4.36
C ILE A 34 -6.35 3.13 -3.91
N LEU A 35 -5.59 3.57 -2.90
CA LEU A 35 -4.43 2.83 -2.38
C LEU A 35 -4.83 1.44 -1.87
N LYS A 36 -5.94 1.34 -1.13
CA LYS A 36 -6.47 0.06 -0.65
C LYS A 36 -6.91 -0.84 -1.79
N THR A 37 -7.51 -0.29 -2.84
CA THR A 37 -7.89 -1.09 -4.02
C THR A 37 -6.66 -1.62 -4.77
N ILE A 38 -5.60 -0.82 -4.90
CA ILE A 38 -4.32 -1.26 -5.48
C ILE A 38 -3.72 -2.37 -4.63
N TYR A 39 -3.68 -2.20 -3.30
CA TYR A 39 -3.23 -3.23 -2.38
C TYR A 39 -4.04 -4.52 -2.53
N ASP A 40 -5.37 -4.45 -2.56
CA ASP A 40 -6.23 -5.62 -2.73
C ASP A 40 -6.02 -6.31 -4.09
N GLU A 41 -5.74 -5.56 -5.17
CA GLU A 41 -5.42 -6.13 -6.49
C GLU A 41 -4.09 -6.88 -6.46
N ILE A 42 -3.04 -6.30 -5.87
CA ILE A 42 -1.71 -6.93 -5.80
C ILE A 42 -1.74 -8.12 -4.84
N ASN A 43 -2.40 -7.97 -3.68
CA ASN A 43 -2.46 -9.01 -2.64
C ASN A 43 -3.20 -10.29 -3.10
N ARG A 44 -4.02 -10.21 -4.15
CA ARG A 44 -4.64 -11.38 -4.80
C ARG A 44 -3.67 -12.19 -5.65
N ILE A 45 -2.63 -11.54 -6.17
CA ILE A 45 -1.61 -12.15 -7.04
C ILE A 45 -0.43 -12.61 -6.17
N SER A 46 -0.08 -11.79 -5.18
CA SER A 46 1.09 -11.99 -4.34
C SER A 46 0.79 -11.69 -2.90
N SER A 47 1.14 -12.62 -2.03
CA SER A 47 0.97 -12.43 -0.59
C SER A 47 2.16 -11.70 0.06
N ASN A 48 3.08 -11.17 -0.74
CA ASN A 48 4.27 -10.42 -0.31
C ASN A 48 4.04 -8.90 -0.38
N THR A 49 2.95 -8.44 0.23
CA THR A 49 2.58 -7.03 0.27
C THR A 49 2.33 -6.58 1.71
N ILE A 50 2.81 -5.39 2.06
CA ILE A 50 2.60 -4.78 3.37
C ILE A 50 1.73 -3.54 3.19
N TYR A 51 0.67 -3.44 4.00
CA TYR A 51 -0.20 -2.27 4.07
C TYR A 51 -0.13 -1.67 5.47
N LEU A 52 0.05 -0.36 5.56
CA LEU A 52 0.11 0.40 6.80
C LEU A 52 -0.81 1.61 6.68
N ASP A 53 -1.78 1.72 7.60
CA ASP A 53 -2.63 2.89 7.74
C ASP A 53 -2.14 3.78 8.88
N PHE A 54 -1.48 4.89 8.56
CA PHE A 54 -1.00 5.83 9.58
C PHE A 54 -2.10 6.71 10.20
N GLU A 55 -3.38 6.58 9.79
CA GLU A 55 -4.51 7.11 10.56
C GLU A 55 -5.00 6.09 11.62
N ASP A 56 -4.58 4.82 11.55
CA ASP A 56 -4.92 3.78 12.52
C ASP A 56 -3.88 3.71 13.66
N ALA A 57 -4.36 3.77 14.91
CA ALA A 57 -3.50 3.77 16.09
C ALA A 57 -2.74 2.44 16.30
N THR A 58 -3.27 1.32 15.83
CA THR A 58 -2.63 0.01 15.94
C THR A 58 -1.46 -0.08 14.97
N ASP A 59 -1.66 0.34 13.73
CA ASP A 59 -0.59 0.38 12.72
C ASP A 59 0.51 1.38 13.10
N LEU A 60 0.14 2.56 13.62
CA LEU A 60 1.11 3.53 14.13
C LEU A 60 2.02 2.96 15.22
N LYS A 61 1.48 2.15 16.15
CA LYS A 61 2.28 1.52 17.21
C LYS A 61 3.25 0.46 16.69
N LYS A 62 2.96 -0.17 15.54
CA LYS A 62 3.87 -1.15 14.93
C LYS A 62 5.12 -0.49 14.34
N VAL A 63 5.06 0.80 14.05
CA VAL A 63 6.05 1.51 13.22
C VAL A 63 6.42 2.88 13.79
N ASP A 64 6.35 3.04 15.12
CA ASP A 64 6.57 4.33 15.80
C ASP A 64 8.02 4.86 15.73
N SER A 65 8.94 4.02 15.28
CA SER A 65 10.36 4.28 15.15
C SER A 65 10.93 3.51 13.95
N ALA A 66 12.08 3.97 13.45
CA ALA A 66 12.75 3.33 12.32
C ALA A 66 13.06 1.85 12.60
N ASP A 67 13.52 1.53 13.80
CA ASP A 67 13.83 0.16 14.21
C ASP A 67 12.57 -0.72 14.24
N LEU A 68 11.45 -0.22 14.78
CA LEU A 68 10.19 -0.97 14.77
C LEU A 68 9.67 -1.19 13.35
N LEU A 69 9.74 -0.17 12.48
CA LEU A 69 9.35 -0.31 11.08
C LEU A 69 10.19 -1.37 10.36
N LEU A 70 11.52 -1.32 10.52
CA LEU A 70 12.43 -2.30 9.92
C LEU A 70 12.13 -3.71 10.42
N ASN A 71 11.97 -3.88 11.73
CA ASN A 71 11.61 -5.17 12.33
C ASN A 71 10.26 -5.69 11.82
N TYR A 72 9.26 -4.81 11.71
CA TYR A 72 7.95 -5.18 11.18
C TYR A 72 8.03 -5.63 9.72
N VAL A 73 8.81 -4.94 8.88
CA VAL A 73 9.03 -5.35 7.48
C VAL A 73 9.76 -6.67 7.40
N GLU A 74 10.83 -6.88 8.16
CA GLU A 74 11.61 -8.14 8.16
C GLU A 74 10.76 -9.34 8.58
N GLN A 75 9.84 -9.18 9.53
CA GLN A 75 8.96 -10.26 10.00
C GLN A 75 7.82 -10.60 9.05
N ASN A 76 7.41 -9.66 8.18
CA ASN A 76 6.24 -9.82 7.32
C ASN A 76 6.59 -9.95 5.83
N LYS A 77 7.81 -9.58 5.42
CA LYS A 77 8.28 -9.83 4.05
C LYS A 77 8.40 -11.34 3.81
N LYS A 78 8.07 -11.75 2.60
CA LYS A 78 8.24 -13.12 2.10
C LYS A 78 9.32 -13.13 1.02
N ASP A 79 9.82 -14.33 0.73
CA ASP A 79 10.79 -14.52 -0.34
C ASP A 79 10.15 -14.25 -1.71
N GLY A 80 10.92 -13.64 -2.62
CA GLY A 80 10.51 -13.28 -3.96
C GLY A 80 10.10 -11.81 -4.11
N LYS A 81 9.80 -11.39 -5.35
CA LYS A 81 9.13 -10.11 -5.59
C LYS A 81 7.67 -10.22 -5.14
N CYS A 82 7.01 -9.07 -5.02
CA CYS A 82 5.56 -9.01 -5.20
C CYS A 82 5.24 -9.74 -6.52
#